data_AF-A0A2G5NHI2-F1
#
_entry.id   AF-A0A2G5NHI2-F1
#
_cell.length_a   1.000
_cell.length_b   1.000
_cell.length_c   1.000
_cell.angle_alpha   90.00
_cell.angle_beta   90.00
_cell.angle_gamma   90.00
#
_symmetry.space_group_name_H-M   'P 1'
#
loop_
_entity.id
_entity.type
_entity.pdbx_description
1 polymer ?
#
loop_
_entity_poly.entity_id
_entity_poly.type
_entity_poly.pdbx_seq_one_letter_code
_entity_poly.pdbx_strand_id
1 'polypeptide(L)' 'YINHELQRCMEVKGKYLLLVKWETIEDHEIGFRQSEEYQEWKKQLHHFYDPFPTVEHFQKVNVTW' A
#
# COMPACT_ATOMS: atom_id res chain seq x y z
N TYR A 1 -11.87 -0.19 3.20
CA TYR A 1 -10.67 0.11 3.99
C TYR A 1 -10.83 -0.47 5.39
N ILE A 2 -9.82 -1.16 5.93
CA ILE A 2 -9.85 -1.70 7.30
C ILE A 2 -8.80 -1.02 8.18
N ASN A 3 -7.52 -1.08 7.80
CA ASN A 3 -6.42 -0.39 8.48
C ASN A 3 -5.20 -0.26 7.56
N HIS A 4 -4.15 0.41 8.03
CA HIS A 4 -2.84 0.42 7.38
C HIS A 4 -1.70 0.48 8.39
N GLU A 5 -0.52 0.03 7.96
CA GLU A 5 0.73 0.06 8.70
C GLU A 5 1.88 0.49 7.78
N LEU A 6 2.81 1.28 8.31
CA LEU A 6 4.02 1.70 7.59
C LEU A 6 5.25 1.13 8.29
N GLN A 7 6.04 0.36 7.54
CA GLN A 7 7.26 -0.25 8.03
C GLN A 7 8.47 0.28 7.27
N ARG A 8 9.59 0.49 7.97
CA ARG A 8 10.87 0.87 7.36
C ARG A 8 11.76 -0.36 7.26
N CYS A 9 12.35 -0.61 6.10
CA CYS A 9 13.35 -1.65 5.92
C CYS A 9 14.60 -1.33 6.76
N MET A 10 15.10 -2.32 7.49
CA MET A 10 16.28 -2.15 8.35
C MET A 10 17.59 -2.19 7.55
N GLU A 11 17.59 -2.93 6.45
CA GLU A 11 18.75 -3.21 5.61
C GLU A 11 18.94 -2.17 4.50
N VAL A 12 17.85 -1.60 4.00
CA VAL A 12 17.87 -0.65 2.88
C VAL A 12 17.32 0.70 3.34
N LYS A 13 18.21 1.67 3.54
CA LYS A 13 17.85 3.04 3.91
C LYS A 13 16.90 3.64 2.87
N GLY A 14 15.80 4.23 3.35
CA GLY A 14 14.81 4.89 2.50
C GLY A 14 13.78 3.94 1.88
N LYS A 15 13.89 2.62 2.08
CA LYS A 15 12.87 1.66 1.64
C LYS A 15 11.81 1.48 2.72
N TYR A 16 10.56 1.61 2.32
CA TYR A 16 9.39 1.44 3.19
C TYR A 16 8.40 0.46 2.57
N LEU A 17 7.66 -0.24 3.42
CA LEU A 17 6.50 -1.06 3.05
C LEU A 17 5.25 -0.43 3.67
N LEU A 18 4.29 -0.04 2.83
CA LEU A 18 2.97 0.36 3.26
C LEU A 18 2.02 -0.83 3.09
N LEU A 19 1.60 -1.43 4.19
CA LEU A 19 0.62 -2.51 4.18
C LEU A 19 -0.77 -1.90 4.44
N VAL A 20 -1.66 -1.98 3.45
CA VAL A 20 -3.05 -1.53 3.61
C VAL A 20 -3.97 -2.73 3.56
N LYS A 21 -4.79 -2.88 4.61
CA LYS A 21 -5.78 -3.94 4.67
C LYS A 21 -7.10 -3.46 4.09
N TRP A 22 -7.53 -4.18 3.07
CA TRP A 22 -8.82 -3.99 2.40
C TRP A 22 -9.74 -5.16 2.67
N GLU A 23 -11.04 -4.94 2.48
CA GLU A 23 -12.02 -6.02 2.54
C GLU A 23 -12.03 -6.79 1.23
N THR A 24 -11.94 -6.08 0.10
CA THR A 24 -11.80 -6.64 -1.25
C THR A 24 -10.67 -5.97 -2.04
N ILE A 25 -10.27 -6.57 -3.16
CA ILE A 25 -9.30 -5.94 -4.09
C ILE A 25 -9.95 -4.73 -4.78
N GLU A 26 -11.24 -4.83 -5.09
CA GLU A 26 -12.04 -3.78 -5.73
C GLU A 26 -12.11 -2.51 -4.88
N ASP A 27 -12.16 -2.63 -3.55
CA ASP A 27 -12.09 -1.46 -2.65
C ASP A 27 -10.80 -0.67 -2.84
N HIS A 28 -9.69 -1.33 -3.16
CA HIS A 28 -8.43 -0.66 -3.48
C HIS A 28 -8.41 -0.15 -4.92
N GLU A 29 -8.60 -1.03 -5.91
CA GLU A 29 -8.35 -0.73 -7.33
C GLU A 29 -9.44 0.12 -7.98
N ILE A 30 -10.66 0.05 -7.48
CA ILE A 30 -11.78 0.84 -8.00
C ILE A 30 -12.14 1.90 -6.96
N GLY A 31 -12.49 1.48 -5.75
CA GLY A 31 -12.96 2.37 -4.68
C GLY A 31 -11.96 3.48 -4.40
N PHE A 32 -10.76 3.12 -3.93
CA PHE A 32 -9.73 4.10 -3.57
C PHE A 32 -9.05 4.72 -4.79
N ARG A 33 -8.53 3.93 -5.73
CA ARG A 33 -7.74 4.45 -6.87
C ARG A 33 -8.51 5.39 -7.80
N GLN A 34 -9.84 5.36 -7.81
CA GLN A 34 -10.66 6.27 -8.62
C GLN A 34 -11.26 7.42 -7.81
N SER A 35 -11.04 7.46 -6.49
CA SER A 35 -11.61 8.48 -5.63
C SER A 35 -10.83 9.80 -5.67
N GLU A 36 -11.46 10.86 -5.15
CA GLU A 36 -10.81 12.16 -4.98
C GLU A 36 -9.70 12.11 -3.93
N GLU A 37 -9.88 11.33 -2.87
CA GLU A 37 -8.90 11.12 -1.81
C GLU A 37 -7.58 10.53 -2.35
N TYR A 38 -7.65 9.69 -3.37
CA TYR A 38 -6.43 9.19 -4.02
C TYR A 38 -5.65 10.28 -4.75
N GLN A 39 -6.32 11.32 -5.26
CA GLN A 39 -5.59 12.46 -5.87
C GLN A 39 -4.80 13.24 -4.82
N GLU A 40 -5.39 13.47 -3.64
CA GLU A 40 -4.70 14.11 -2.53
C GLU A 40 -3.56 13.23 -1.99
N TRP A 41 -3.81 11.93 -1.83
CA TRP A 41 -2.77 10.95 -1.49
C TRP A 41 -1.57 11.01 -2.44
N LYS A 42 -1.83 10.99 -3.76
CA LYS A 42 -0.78 11.08 -4.77
C LYS A 42 0.03 12.37 -4.63
N LYS A 43 -0.64 13.50 -4.46
CA LYS A 43 0.02 14.81 -4.31
C LYS A 43 0.97 14.83 -3.12
N GLN A 44 0.56 14.23 -2.00
CA GLN A 44 1.36 14.20 -0.77
C GLN A 44 2.52 13.20 -0.81
N LEU A 45 2.41 12.09 -1.56
CA LEU A 45 3.37 10.99 -1.44
C LEU A 45 4.18 10.67 -2.68
N HIS A 46 3.69 10.96 -3.88
CA HIS A 46 4.37 10.56 -5.12
C HIS A 46 5.78 11.14 -5.24
N HIS A 47 6.05 12.31 -4.67
CA HIS A 47 7.36 12.93 -4.74
C HIS A 47 8.43 12.25 -3.86
N PHE A 48 8.04 11.32 -2.98
CA PHE A 48 8.97 10.47 -2.24
C PHE A 48 9.29 9.15 -2.97
N TYR A 49 8.61 8.85 -4.08
CA TYR A 49 8.79 7.59 -4.79
C TYR A 49 9.93 7.70 -5.81
N ASP A 50 10.96 6.89 -5.60
CA ASP A 50 12.06 6.72 -6.54
C ASP A 50 12.59 5.28 -6.46
N PRO A 51 12.18 4.37 -7.38
CA PRO A 51 11.20 4.54 -8.46
C PRO A 51 9.74 4.44 -7.95
N PHE A 52 8.77 4.38 -8.88
CA PHE A 52 7.37 4.09 -8.52
C PHE A 52 7.28 2.76 -7.75
N PRO A 53 6.52 2.69 -6.64
CA PRO A 53 6.46 1.49 -5.82
C PRO A 53 5.81 0.34 -6.58
N THR A 54 6.28 -0.88 -6.32
CA THR A 54 5.56 -2.10 -6.69
C THR A 54 4.35 -2.26 -5.77
N VAL A 55 3.20 -2.60 -6.35
CA VAL A 55 1.93 -2.75 -5.64
C VAL A 55 1.42 -4.17 -5.89
N GLU A 56 1.22 -4.92 -4.82
CA GLU A 56 0.82 -6.32 -4.86
C GLU A 56 -0.25 -6.58 -3.77
N HIS A 57 -1.11 -7.56 -4.00
CA HIS A 57 -2.18 -7.94 -3.08
C HIS A 57 -1.92 -9.36 -2.59
N PHE A 58 -1.92 -9.54 -1.26
CA PHE A 58 -1.62 -10.80 -0.61
C PHE A 58 -2.81 -11.25 0.23
N GLN A 59 -3.01 -12.56 0.30
CA GLN A 59 -3.92 -13.18 1.25
C GLN A 59 -3.14 -13.89 2.36
N LYS A 60 -3.67 -13.85 3.58
CA LYS A 60 -3.10 -14.61 4.69
C LYS A 60 -3.25 -16.10 4.42
N VAL A 61 -2.14 -16.83 4.42
CA VAL A 61 -2.12 -18.28 4.38
C VAL A 61 -1.71 -18.82 5.75
N ASN A 62 -2.37 -19.88 6.20
CA ASN A 62 -1.94 -20.58 7.40
C ASN A 62 -0.83 -21.55 7.02
N VAL A 63 0.32 -21.44 7.69
CA VAL A 63 1.40 -22.40 7.54
C VAL A 63 1.21 -23.48 8.60
N THR A 64 1.03 -24.72 8.16
CA THR A 64 1.13 -25.92 9.02
C THR A 64 2.54 -26.47 8.90
N TRP A 65 3.19 -26.68 10.05
CA TRP A 65 4.50 -27.34 10.15
C TRP A 65 4.35 -28.85 10.18
#